data_AF-A0A1H9IVB9-F1
#
_entry.id   AF-A0A1H9IVB9-F1
#
_cell.length_a   1.000
_cell.length_b   1.000
_cell.length_c   1.000
_cell.angle_alpha   90.00
_cell.angle_beta   90.00
_cell.angle_gamma   90.00
#
_symmetry.space_group_name_H-M   'P 1'
#
loop_
_entity.id
_entity.type
_entity.pdbx_description
1 polymer ?
#
loop_
_entity_poly.entity_id
_entity_poly.type
_entity_poly.pdbx_seq_one_letter_code
_entity_poly.pdbx_strand_id
1 'polypeptide(L)'
;MSRALPKYNKRRVVIIGAAAALALTGAVVVNSALAGEASKSSGTTNAKTLASPGTISCPDVASKLPAIPATAQAEVDRNLTLLQTQIDEANKRLVDTVGQGGANFVQNAILGPLEDKRVATVNRIATAIGRTADKPQGLDALAACTLNK
;
A
#
# COMPACT_ATOMS: atom_id res chain seq x y z
N MET A 1 49.77 -18.04 -12.30
CA MET A 1 49.49 -17.67 -13.71
C MET A 1 48.20 -16.88 -13.76
N SER A 2 48.33 -15.56 -13.66
CA SER A 2 47.24 -14.57 -13.75
C SER A 2 46.73 -14.48 -15.18
N ARG A 3 45.41 -14.49 -15.37
CA ARG A 3 44.76 -13.83 -16.52
C ARG A 3 43.45 -13.18 -16.08
N ALA A 4 43.60 -11.93 -15.62
CA ALA A 4 42.55 -10.94 -15.60
C ALA A 4 42.27 -10.47 -17.04
N LEU A 5 41.01 -10.25 -17.39
CA LEU A 5 40.55 -9.57 -18.60
C LEU A 5 39.20 -8.86 -18.29
N PRO A 6 38.85 -7.77 -19.00
CA PRO A 6 38.85 -6.43 -18.41
C PRO A 6 37.49 -5.73 -18.36
N LYS A 7 37.48 -4.65 -17.56
CA LYS A 7 36.44 -3.62 -17.39
C LYS A 7 35.78 -3.18 -18.71
N TYR A 8 34.44 -3.24 -18.77
CA TYR A 8 33.67 -2.45 -19.73
C TYR A 8 33.30 -1.10 -19.10
N ASN A 9 34.14 -0.10 -19.37
CA ASN A 9 33.87 1.32 -19.16
C ASN A 9 33.42 1.93 -20.48
N LYS A 10 32.63 3.03 -20.39
CA LYS A 10 32.18 3.98 -21.45
C LYS A 10 30.73 3.70 -21.89
N ARG A 11 29.78 4.65 -21.88
CA ARG A 11 29.91 6.09 -22.13
C ARG A 11 28.91 6.89 -21.29
N ARG A 12 29.42 7.76 -20.42
CA ARG A 12 28.68 8.93 -19.94
C ARG A 12 28.44 9.84 -21.14
N VAL A 13 27.19 10.02 -21.55
CA VAL A 13 26.82 11.12 -22.46
C VAL A 13 26.43 12.28 -21.57
N VAL A 14 27.42 13.15 -21.36
CA VAL A 14 27.24 14.50 -20.80
C VAL A 14 26.90 15.39 -21.99
N ILE A 15 25.68 15.92 -22.05
CA ILE A 15 25.34 17.05 -22.92
C ILE A 15 25.39 18.30 -22.05
N ILE A 16 26.48 19.04 -22.21
CA ILE A 16 26.61 20.43 -21.79
C ILE A 16 26.05 21.30 -22.90
N GLY A 17 25.24 22.28 -22.53
CA GLY A 17 25.14 23.54 -23.27
C GLY A 17 23.75 23.88 -23.78
N ALA A 18 23.08 24.81 -23.10
CA ALA A 18 22.97 26.19 -23.58
C ALA A 18 22.25 27.03 -22.54
N ALA A 19 22.96 28.02 -21.99
CA ALA A 19 22.36 29.10 -21.25
C ALA A 19 21.66 30.05 -22.23
N ALA A 20 20.39 30.32 -22.01
CA ALA A 20 19.71 31.50 -22.54
C ALA A 20 18.86 32.09 -21.40
N ALA A 21 19.39 33.13 -20.76
CA ALA A 21 18.60 33.99 -19.90
C ALA A 21 17.72 34.86 -20.80
N LEU A 22 16.40 34.68 -20.73
CA LEU A 22 15.43 35.66 -21.16
C LEU A 22 14.52 35.96 -19.97
N ALA A 23 14.84 37.07 -19.31
CA ALA A 23 13.84 37.83 -18.57
C ALA A 23 12.71 38.19 -19.54
N LEU A 24 11.47 38.23 -19.03
CA LEU A 24 10.42 39.21 -19.32
C LEU A 24 9.04 38.60 -19.03
N THR A 25 8.37 39.21 -18.04
CA THR A 25 6.96 39.64 -18.04
C THR A 25 5.90 38.72 -18.64
N GLY A 26 4.85 38.48 -17.85
CA GLY A 26 3.66 37.72 -18.24
C GLY A 26 3.10 38.12 -19.60
N ALA A 27 2.97 37.13 -20.47
CA ALA A 27 2.25 37.23 -21.73
C ALA A 27 1.28 36.04 -21.81
N VAL A 28 -0.01 36.36 -21.77
CA VAL A 28 -1.10 35.46 -22.15
C VAL A 28 -0.93 35.11 -23.62
N VAL A 29 -0.87 33.82 -23.94
CA VAL A 29 -1.04 33.33 -25.31
C VAL A 29 -2.27 32.44 -25.35
N VAL A 30 -3.34 33.00 -25.91
CA VAL A 30 -4.53 32.28 -26.39
C VAL A 30 -4.15 31.62 -27.72
N ASN A 31 -3.90 30.32 -27.68
CA ASN A 31 -3.71 29.52 -28.89
C ASN A 31 -5.07 29.01 -29.39
N SER A 32 -5.69 29.78 -30.28
CA SER A 32 -6.78 29.33 -31.14
C SER A 32 -6.19 28.76 -32.44
N ALA A 33 -6.37 27.47 -32.66
CA ALA A 33 -6.32 26.85 -33.98
C ALA A 33 -7.43 25.79 -34.09
N LEU A 34 -8.13 25.88 -35.21
CA LEU A 34 -9.48 25.44 -35.53
C LEU A 34 -9.50 24.06 -36.22
N ALA A 35 -10.36 23.14 -35.77
CA ALA A 35 -11.16 22.20 -36.59
C ALA A 35 -11.71 21.05 -35.72
N GLY A 36 -13.03 21.02 -35.52
CA GLY A 36 -13.73 19.92 -34.84
C GLY A 36 -15.04 20.43 -34.26
N GLU A 37 -16.14 20.02 -34.87
CA GLU A 37 -17.50 20.48 -34.64
C GLU A 37 -17.90 20.56 -33.16
N ALA A 38 -18.45 21.73 -32.80
CA ALA A 38 -19.13 21.95 -31.54
C ALA A 38 -20.45 21.17 -31.50
N SER A 39 -20.39 19.85 -31.30
CA SER A 39 -21.49 19.14 -30.68
C SER A 39 -21.45 19.44 -29.19
N LYS A 40 -22.23 20.45 -28.79
CA LYS A 40 -22.76 20.57 -27.43
C LYS A 40 -23.56 19.29 -27.15
N SER A 41 -22.88 18.22 -26.77
CA SER A 41 -23.51 17.13 -26.04
C SER A 41 -23.16 17.34 -24.59
N SER A 42 -24.14 17.87 -23.86
CA SER A 42 -24.25 17.80 -22.42
C SER A 42 -24.23 16.33 -22.01
N GLY A 43 -23.07 15.71 -22.06
CA GLY A 43 -22.80 14.46 -21.39
C GLY A 43 -22.70 14.82 -19.93
N THR A 44 -23.81 14.68 -19.21
CA THR A 44 -23.81 14.48 -17.77
C THR A 44 -22.79 13.38 -17.50
N THR A 45 -21.56 13.77 -17.18
CA THR A 45 -20.65 12.94 -16.42
C THR A 45 -21.43 12.73 -15.14
N ASN A 46 -22.14 11.61 -15.08
CA ASN A 46 -22.57 11.02 -13.85
C ASN A 46 -21.26 10.80 -13.09
N ALA A 47 -20.79 11.84 -12.40
CA ALA A 47 -19.91 11.73 -11.27
C ALA A 47 -20.75 10.95 -10.28
N LYS A 48 -20.82 9.64 -10.52
CA LYS A 48 -21.27 8.65 -9.56
C LYS A 48 -20.38 8.97 -8.38
N THR A 49 -20.96 9.61 -7.38
CA THR A 49 -20.34 9.78 -6.09
C THR A 49 -19.94 8.37 -5.71
N LEU A 50 -18.65 8.03 -5.90
CA LEU A 50 -18.16 6.73 -5.49
C LEU A 50 -18.36 6.78 -3.99
N ALA A 51 -19.35 6.02 -3.52
CA ALA A 51 -19.54 5.80 -2.10
C ALA A 51 -18.16 5.51 -1.52
N SER A 52 -17.82 6.20 -0.43
CA SER A 52 -16.50 6.05 0.19
C SER A 52 -16.18 4.55 0.31
N PRO A 53 -14.97 4.11 -0.08
CA PRO A 53 -14.56 2.71 -0.02
C PRO A 53 -14.87 2.01 1.32
N GLY A 54 -15.00 2.81 2.39
CA GLY A 54 -14.90 2.36 3.76
C GLY A 54 -13.44 2.30 4.20
N THR A 55 -13.21 1.86 5.43
CA THR A 55 -11.89 1.59 5.98
C THR A 55 -11.88 0.20 6.59
N ILE A 56 -10.74 -0.49 6.48
CA ILE A 56 -10.55 -1.78 7.11
C ILE A 56 -10.15 -1.54 8.57
N SER A 57 -10.91 -2.15 9.48
CA SER A 57 -10.62 -2.16 10.90
C SER A 57 -10.30 -3.58 11.34
N CYS A 58 -9.22 -3.72 12.09
CA CYS A 58 -8.79 -5.00 12.60
C CYS A 58 -8.66 -4.91 14.13
N PRO A 59 -8.96 -6.00 14.86
CA PRO A 59 -8.70 -6.07 16.28
C PRO A 59 -7.23 -5.80 16.59
N ASP A 60 -7.00 -5.09 17.70
CA ASP A 60 -5.66 -4.92 18.22
C ASP A 60 -5.18 -6.21 18.88
N VAL A 61 -4.04 -6.71 18.40
CA VAL A 61 -3.39 -7.91 18.94
C VAL A 61 -2.53 -7.54 20.15
N ALA A 62 -1.88 -6.37 20.14
CA ALA A 62 -0.92 -5.98 21.16
C ALA A 62 -1.55 -5.92 22.56
N SER A 63 -2.75 -5.34 22.68
CA SER A 63 -3.51 -5.26 23.94
C SER A 63 -4.01 -6.61 24.47
N LYS A 64 -3.96 -7.67 23.66
CA LYS A 64 -4.40 -9.03 24.04
C LYS A 64 -3.24 -9.97 24.32
N LEU A 65 -1.99 -9.53 24.12
CA LEU A 65 -0.82 -10.33 24.43
C LEU A 65 -0.59 -10.40 25.95
N PRO A 66 -0.17 -11.56 26.48
CA PRO A 66 0.29 -11.67 27.86
C PRO A 66 1.62 -10.93 28.05
N ALA A 67 2.20 -11.03 29.25
CA ALA A 67 3.53 -10.48 29.52
C ALA A 67 4.55 -11.03 28.49
N ILE A 68 5.14 -10.13 27.71
CA ILE A 68 6.11 -10.48 26.66
C ILE A 68 7.50 -10.58 27.30
N PRO A 69 8.20 -11.72 27.18
CA PRO A 69 9.58 -11.85 27.63
C PRO A 69 10.50 -10.87 26.88
N ALA A 70 11.47 -10.29 27.57
CA ALA A 70 12.42 -9.32 26.98
C ALA A 70 13.17 -9.89 25.76
N THR A 71 13.43 -11.20 25.74
CA THR A 71 14.07 -11.92 24.63
C THR A 71 13.21 -11.99 23.37
N ALA A 72 11.88 -11.92 23.50
CA ALA A 72 10.93 -11.99 22.39
C ALA A 72 10.47 -10.60 21.92
N GLN A 73 10.68 -9.55 22.73
CA GLN A 73 10.11 -8.22 22.50
C GLN A 73 10.42 -7.66 21.10
N ALA A 74 11.68 -7.68 20.69
CA ALA A 74 12.07 -7.19 19.36
C ALA A 74 11.47 -7.99 18.19
N GLU A 75 11.19 -9.29 18.38
CA GLU A 75 10.51 -10.10 17.37
C GLU A 75 9.01 -9.80 17.34
N VAL A 76 8.37 -9.65 18.51
CA VAL A 76 6.97 -9.27 18.63
C VAL A 76 6.73 -7.89 18.00
N ASP A 77 7.55 -6.88 18.31
CA ASP A 77 7.40 -5.52 17.78
C ASP A 77 7.50 -5.46 16.25
N ARG A 78 8.43 -6.23 15.66
CA ARG A 78 8.52 -6.36 14.20
C ARG A 78 7.27 -6.98 13.58
N ASN A 79 6.70 -8.00 14.22
CA ASN A 79 5.48 -8.63 13.73
C ASN A 79 4.25 -7.72 13.93
N LEU A 80 4.16 -6.96 15.03
CA LEU A 80 3.11 -5.95 15.24
C LEU A 80 3.18 -4.85 14.16
N THR A 81 4.39 -4.41 13.82
CA THR A 81 4.60 -3.46 12.72
C THR A 81 4.16 -4.06 11.37
N LEU A 82 4.49 -5.33 11.12
CA LEU A 82 4.07 -6.04 9.92
C LEU A 82 2.54 -6.18 9.83
N LEU A 83 1.84 -6.41 10.95
CA LEU A 83 0.38 -6.41 10.98
C LEU A 83 -0.17 -5.06 10.51
N GLN A 84 0.40 -3.94 10.96
CA GLN A 84 -0.03 -2.61 10.52
C GLN A 84 0.22 -2.41 9.01
N THR A 85 1.40 -2.80 8.51
CA THR A 85 1.70 -2.72 7.07
C THR A 85 0.69 -3.51 6.22
N GLN A 86 0.27 -4.69 6.67
CA GLN A 86 -0.74 -5.49 5.98
C GLN A 86 -2.10 -4.77 5.91
N ILE A 87 -2.49 -4.08 6.99
CA ILE A 87 -3.72 -3.26 7.04
C ILE A 87 -3.61 -2.10 6.04
N ASP A 88 -2.49 -1.39 6.04
CA ASP A 88 -2.27 -0.23 5.18
C ASP A 88 -2.28 -0.62 3.69
N GLU A 89 -1.65 -1.74 3.34
CA GLU A 89 -1.69 -2.31 1.99
C GLU A 89 -3.12 -2.69 1.57
N ALA A 90 -3.89 -3.28 2.48
CA ALA A 90 -5.28 -3.66 2.20
C ALA A 90 -6.20 -2.44 2.07
N ASN A 91 -6.02 -1.41 2.91
CA ASN A 91 -6.72 -0.13 2.79
C ASN A 91 -6.37 0.58 1.49
N LYS A 92 -5.09 0.57 1.09
CA LYS A 92 -4.67 1.10 -0.21
C LYS A 92 -5.36 0.37 -1.36
N ARG A 93 -5.36 -0.96 -1.33
CA ARG A 93 -6.07 -1.77 -2.34
C ARG A 93 -7.57 -1.50 -2.36
N LEU A 94 -8.20 -1.30 -1.21
CA LEU A 94 -9.61 -0.96 -1.10
C LEU A 94 -9.93 0.34 -1.84
N VAL A 95 -9.11 1.38 -1.67
CA VAL A 95 -9.24 2.67 -2.37
C VAL A 95 -8.94 2.54 -3.87
N ASP A 96 -7.88 1.81 -4.22
CA ASP A 96 -7.44 1.68 -5.62
C ASP A 96 -8.41 0.83 -6.46
N THR A 97 -9.27 0.03 -5.83
CA THR A 97 -10.25 -0.86 -6.49
C THR A 97 -11.70 -0.41 -6.33
N VAL A 98 -11.97 0.81 -5.83
CA VAL A 98 -13.36 1.28 -5.69
C VAL A 98 -14.03 1.36 -7.06
N GLY A 99 -15.21 0.74 -7.15
CA GLY A 99 -15.96 0.63 -8.41
C GLY A 99 -15.46 -0.47 -9.34
N GLN A 100 -14.42 -1.23 -8.95
CA GLN A 100 -13.92 -2.40 -9.65
C GLN A 100 -14.27 -3.66 -8.84
N GLY A 101 -14.95 -4.62 -9.49
CA GLY A 101 -15.42 -5.84 -8.84
C GLY A 101 -16.80 -5.68 -8.19
N GLY A 102 -17.58 -6.76 -8.22
CA GLY A 102 -18.95 -6.80 -7.69
C GLY A 102 -19.02 -6.68 -6.17
N ALA A 103 -20.23 -6.80 -5.62
CA ALA A 103 -20.52 -6.59 -4.18
C ALA A 103 -19.60 -7.39 -3.21
N ASN A 104 -19.10 -8.55 -3.64
CA ASN A 104 -18.27 -9.44 -2.83
C ASN A 104 -16.75 -9.31 -3.07
N PHE A 105 -16.31 -8.38 -3.93
CA PHE A 105 -14.89 -8.24 -4.27
C PHE A 105 -14.03 -7.94 -3.05
N VAL A 106 -14.45 -6.99 -2.22
CA VAL A 106 -13.71 -6.62 -1.00
C VAL A 106 -13.58 -7.82 -0.05
N GLN A 107 -14.65 -8.59 0.12
CA GLN A 107 -14.63 -9.76 1.01
C GLN A 107 -13.66 -10.84 0.50
N ASN A 108 -13.72 -11.18 -0.80
CA ASN A 108 -12.98 -12.31 -1.36
C ASN A 108 -11.53 -11.96 -1.72
N ALA A 109 -11.27 -10.75 -2.20
CA ALA A 109 -9.97 -10.36 -2.76
C ALA A 109 -9.14 -9.47 -1.82
N ILE A 110 -9.76 -8.87 -0.80
CA ILE A 110 -9.07 -7.97 0.13
C ILE A 110 -9.09 -8.58 1.54
N LEU A 111 -10.28 -8.81 2.12
CA LEU A 111 -10.40 -9.28 3.49
C LEU A 111 -9.92 -10.73 3.67
N GLY A 112 -10.27 -11.65 2.77
CA GLY A 112 -9.81 -13.04 2.85
C GLY A 112 -8.27 -13.16 2.87
N PRO A 113 -7.55 -12.65 1.86
CA PRO A 113 -6.09 -12.68 1.85
C PRO A 113 -5.44 -11.89 3.00
N LEU A 114 -6.10 -10.84 3.50
CA LEU A 114 -5.62 -10.09 4.66
C LEU A 114 -5.72 -10.91 5.94
N GLU A 115 -6.84 -11.61 6.14
CA GLU A 115 -7.05 -12.50 7.28
C GLU A 115 -5.99 -13.60 7.33
N ASP A 116 -5.75 -14.32 6.23
CA ASP A 116 -4.73 -15.37 6.16
C ASP A 116 -3.33 -14.84 6.52
N LYS A 117 -2.96 -13.67 5.97
CA LYS A 117 -1.67 -13.03 6.26
C LYS A 117 -1.56 -12.63 7.73
N ARG A 118 -2.64 -12.12 8.32
CA ARG A 118 -2.67 -11.75 9.74
C ARG A 118 -2.60 -12.97 10.65
N VAL A 119 -3.34 -14.04 10.36
CA VAL A 119 -3.27 -15.32 11.09
C VAL A 119 -1.84 -15.84 11.09
N ALA A 120 -1.15 -15.81 9.94
CA ALA A 120 0.24 -16.24 9.86
C ALA A 120 1.18 -15.38 10.73
N THR A 121 1.01 -14.04 10.73
CA THR A 121 1.82 -13.14 11.55
C THR A 121 1.52 -13.28 13.04
N VAL A 122 0.25 -13.43 13.43
CA VAL A 122 -0.17 -13.67 14.81
C VAL A 122 0.39 -14.99 15.34
N ASN A 123 0.39 -16.05 14.52
CA ASN A 123 1.03 -17.31 14.88
C ASN A 123 2.54 -17.19 15.09
N ARG A 124 3.22 -16.31 14.33
CA ARG A 124 4.64 -16.00 14.56
C ARG A 124 4.85 -15.30 15.90
N ILE A 125 3.99 -14.35 16.27
CA ILE A 125 4.02 -13.70 17.60
C ILE A 125 3.84 -14.73 18.71
N ALA A 126 2.81 -15.57 18.61
CA ALA A 126 2.54 -16.62 19.59
C ALA A 126 3.74 -17.58 19.73
N THR A 127 4.35 -17.95 18.61
CA THR A 127 5.54 -18.82 18.59
C THR A 127 6.76 -18.12 19.20
N ALA A 128 6.98 -16.84 18.92
CA ALA A 128 8.08 -16.07 19.48
C ALA A 128 8.01 -16.02 21.02
N ILE A 129 6.82 -15.78 21.57
CA ILE A 129 6.56 -15.82 23.02
C ILE A 129 6.72 -17.26 23.54
N GLY A 130 6.16 -18.24 22.83
CA GLY A 130 6.17 -19.66 23.19
C GLY A 130 7.56 -20.32 23.26
N ARG A 131 8.61 -19.67 22.76
CA ARG A 131 9.99 -20.17 22.89
C ARG A 131 10.58 -19.93 24.29
N THR A 132 10.05 -18.96 25.03
CA THR A 132 10.63 -18.53 26.32
C THR A 132 9.60 -18.41 27.45
N ALA A 133 8.31 -18.44 27.13
CA ALA A 133 7.20 -18.47 28.07
C ALA A 133 6.05 -19.35 27.52
N ASP A 134 4.96 -19.46 28.28
CA ASP A 134 3.77 -20.19 27.81
C ASP A 134 3.20 -19.57 26.54
N LYS A 135 2.96 -20.43 25.53
CA LYS A 135 2.44 -19.99 24.23
C LYS A 135 0.99 -19.47 24.40
N PRO A 136 0.71 -18.20 24.06
CA PRO A 136 -0.66 -17.70 24.08
C PRO A 136 -1.53 -18.44 23.05
N GLN A 137 -2.73 -18.83 23.46
CA GLN A 137 -3.71 -19.53 22.63
C GLN A 137 -4.84 -18.58 22.22
N GLY A 138 -5.52 -18.90 21.10
CA GLY A 138 -6.71 -18.17 20.66
C GLY A 138 -6.46 -16.78 20.07
N LEU A 139 -5.20 -16.41 19.81
CA LEU A 139 -4.87 -15.13 19.18
C LEU A 139 -5.35 -15.07 17.71
N ASP A 140 -5.54 -16.21 17.05
CA ASP A 140 -5.99 -16.28 15.65
C ASP A 140 -7.38 -15.64 15.46
N ALA A 141 -8.23 -15.67 16.49
CA ALA A 141 -9.54 -15.02 16.47
C ALA A 141 -9.44 -13.48 16.35
N LEU A 142 -8.27 -12.89 16.62
CA LEU A 142 -7.98 -11.45 16.49
C LEU A 142 -7.44 -11.08 15.11
N ALA A 143 -7.21 -12.06 14.23
CA ALA A 143 -6.68 -11.83 12.90
C ALA A 143 -7.76 -11.34 11.92
N ALA A 144 -9.03 -11.73 12.14
CA ALA A 144 -10.15 -11.34 11.29
C ALA A 144 -10.35 -9.82 11.29
N CYS A 145 -10.42 -9.22 10.10
CA CYS A 145 -10.67 -7.79 9.92
C CYS A 145 -12.03 -7.55 9.29
N THR A 146 -12.64 -6.41 9.60
CA THR A 146 -13.93 -5.99 9.07
C THR A 146 -13.79 -4.73 8.24
N LEU A 147 -14.70 -4.56 7.29
CA LEU A 147 -14.86 -3.31 6.57
C LEU A 147 -15.85 -2.42 7.31
N ASN A 148 -15.39 -1.25 7.76
CA ASN A 148 -16.24 -0.17 8.24
C ASN A 148 -16.65 0.69 7.04
N LYS A 149 -17.94 0.91 6.83
CA LYS A 149 -18.49 1.79 5.79
C LYS A 149 -19.13 3.03 6.39
#